data_AF-G7IZM3-F1
#
_entry.id   AF-G7IZM3-F1
#
_cell.length_a   1.000
_cell.length_b   1.000
_cell.length_c   1.000
_cell.angle_alpha   90.00
_cell.angle_beta   90.00
_cell.angle_gamma   90.00
#
_symmetry.space_group_name_H-M   'P 1'
#
loop_
_entity.id
_entity.type
_entity.pdbx_description
1 polymer ?
#
loop_
_entity_poly.entity_id
_entity_poly.type
_entity_poly.pdbx_seq_one_letter_code
_entity_poly.pdbx_strand_id
1 'polypeptide(L)'
;MLAYPDYGGENDVWIGKTLYRMPYMANDVYLELAKLDYNNCQAMHYDEWKEEIQSKESMLLAYHVAATSIFEPERSLERLAWAKTTTLLQILESNFKDKETRKGL
;
A
#
# COMPACT_ATOMS: atom_id res chain seq x y z
N MET A 1 -2.49 -1.75 4.95
CA MET A 1 -2.14 -0.31 4.96
C MET A 1 -3.21 0.43 5.75
N LEU A 2 -2.80 1.34 6.62
CA LEU A 2 -3.33 1.52 7.98
C LEU A 2 -4.67 2.27 8.09
N ALA A 3 -5.44 1.89 9.12
CA ALA A 3 -6.71 2.44 9.59
C ALA A 3 -6.64 3.89 10.14
N TYR A 4 -5.59 4.66 9.82
CA TYR A 4 -5.35 5.99 10.42
C TYR A 4 -6.40 7.06 10.11
N PRO A 5 -7.09 7.09 8.94
CA PRO A 5 -8.09 8.13 8.68
C PRO A 5 -9.35 8.03 9.55
N ASP A 6 -9.52 6.93 10.29
CA ASP A 6 -10.64 6.73 11.22
C ASP A 6 -10.29 7.14 12.66
N TYR A 7 -9.03 7.46 12.95
CA TYR A 7 -8.54 7.84 14.27
C TYR A 7 -7.90 9.23 14.22
N GLY A 8 -8.54 10.22 14.87
CA GLY A 8 -8.04 11.59 14.97
C GLY A 8 -9.17 12.63 14.94
N GLY A 9 -8.83 13.87 14.62
CA GLY A 9 -9.75 15.01 14.62
C GLY A 9 -9.61 15.89 15.86
N GLU A 10 -10.53 16.83 16.04
CA GLU A 10 -10.45 17.82 17.13
C GLU A 10 -10.77 17.29 18.54
N ASN A 11 -11.26 16.04 18.61
CA ASN A 11 -11.82 15.48 19.83
C ASN A 11 -10.77 14.94 20.82
N ASP A 12 -9.51 14.81 20.40
CA ASP A 12 -8.44 14.33 21.27
C ASP A 12 -8.13 15.32 22.40
N VAL A 13 -8.13 14.81 23.63
CA VAL A 13 -7.82 15.56 24.84
C VAL A 13 -6.53 15.05 25.46
N TRP A 14 -5.63 15.98 25.79
CA TRP A 14 -4.34 15.69 26.38
C TRP A 14 -4.39 15.86 27.90
N ILE A 15 -3.70 14.97 28.62
CA ILE A 15 -3.62 14.98 30.08
C ILE A 15 -2.30 15.63 30.51
N GLY A 16 -2.38 16.75 31.21
CA GLY A 16 -1.25 17.41 31.87
C GLY A 16 -1.57 17.70 33.33
N LYS A 17 -1.15 18.88 33.83
CA LYS A 17 -1.64 19.38 35.14
C LYS A 17 -3.16 19.61 35.13
N THR A 18 -3.69 19.97 33.97
CA THR A 18 -5.12 20.06 33.66
C THR A 18 -5.38 19.38 32.31
N LEU A 19 -6.63 19.11 31.98
CA LEU A 19 -7.00 18.71 30.63
C LEU A 19 -6.78 19.88 29.66
N TYR A 20 -6.23 19.60 28.49
CA TYR A 20 -6.01 20.60 27.45
C TYR A 20 -6.12 20.00 26.04
N ARG A 21 -6.28 20.85 25.04
CA ARG A 21 -6.35 20.49 23.62
C ARG A 21 -5.14 21.03 22.87
N MET A 22 -4.76 20.35 21.78
CA MET A 22 -3.64 20.73 20.92
C MET A 22 -4.14 20.97 19.48
N PRO A 23 -4.72 22.14 19.16
CA PRO A 23 -5.40 22.38 17.88
C PRO A 23 -4.48 22.28 16.66
N TYR A 24 -3.18 22.54 16.81
CA TYR A 24 -2.21 22.37 15.72
C TYR A 24 -1.76 20.92 15.50
N MET A 25 -2.15 19.99 16.38
CA MET A 25 -1.85 18.56 16.24
C MET A 25 -3.11 17.74 15.96
N ALA A 26 -4.19 18.00 16.70
CA ALA A 26 -5.47 17.31 16.61
C ALA A 26 -6.53 18.26 16.04
N ASN A 27 -6.83 18.13 14.75
CA ASN A 27 -7.88 18.91 14.09
C ASN A 27 -8.48 18.15 12.90
N ASP A 28 -9.70 18.54 12.54
CA ASP A 28 -10.48 17.90 11.48
C ASP A 28 -9.94 18.22 10.08
N VAL A 29 -9.23 19.34 9.90
CA VAL A 29 -8.65 19.71 8.60
C VAL A 29 -7.62 18.68 8.15
N TYR A 30 -6.73 18.26 9.05
CA TYR A 30 -5.76 17.20 8.77
C TYR A 30 -6.42 15.85 8.54
N LEU A 31 -7.48 15.53 9.30
CA LEU A 31 -8.22 14.28 9.15
C LEU A 31 -8.88 14.18 7.77
N GLU A 32 -9.58 15.24 7.35
CA GLU A 32 -10.26 15.28 6.06
C GLU A 32 -9.28 15.30 4.89
N LEU A 33 -8.16 16.02 5.03
CA LEU A 33 -7.09 15.98 4.02
C LEU A 33 -6.50 14.57 3.89
N ALA A 34 -6.22 13.90 5.00
CA ALA A 34 -5.68 12.54 4.99
C ALA A 34 -6.64 11.53 4.34
N LYS A 35 -7.95 11.63 4.61
CA LYS A 35 -8.96 10.80 3.94
C LYS A 35 -8.99 11.04 2.43
N LEU A 36 -8.98 12.31 2.02
CA LEU A 36 -9.01 12.68 0.61
C LEU A 36 -7.77 12.16 -0.13
N ASP A 37 -6.58 12.40 0.43
CA ASP A 37 -5.31 11.96 -0.16
C ASP A 37 -5.24 10.43 -0.28
N TYR A 38 -5.65 9.71 0.78
CA TYR A 38 -5.73 8.26 0.77
C TYR A 38 -6.67 7.73 -0.33
N ASN A 39 -7.87 8.29 -0.42
CA ASN A 39 -8.86 7.86 -1.41
C ASN A 39 -8.39 8.12 -2.85
N ASN A 40 -7.69 9.24 -3.09
CA ASN A 40 -7.09 9.53 -4.39
C ASN A 40 -6.02 8.51 -4.78
N CYS A 41 -5.10 8.19 -3.86
CA CYS A 41 -4.09 7.16 -4.10
C CYS A 41 -4.72 5.78 -4.31
N GLN A 42 -5.75 5.43 -3.53
CA GLN A 42 -6.46 4.16 -3.64
C GLN A 42 -7.19 4.02 -4.99
N ALA A 43 -7.82 5.08 -5.48
CA ALA A 43 -8.48 5.08 -6.79
C ALA A 43 -7.48 4.80 -7.92
N MET A 44 -6.33 5.48 -7.91
CA MET A 44 -5.23 5.23 -8.85
C MET A 44 -4.72 3.78 -8.80
N HIS A 45 -4.49 3.25 -7.59
CA HIS A 45 -4.04 1.86 -7.45
C HIS A 45 -5.07 0.85 -7.97
N TYR A 46 -6.35 1.16 -7.85
CA TYR A 46 -7.41 0.31 -8.38
C TYR A 46 -7.42 0.27 -9.92
N ASP A 47 -7.17 1.40 -10.56
CA ASP A 47 -7.06 1.49 -12.02
C ASP A 47 -5.84 0.70 -12.52
N GLU A 48 -4.68 0.86 -11.89
CA GLU A 48 -3.48 0.07 -12.19
C GLU A 48 -3.69 -1.43 -12.00
N TRP A 49 -4.36 -1.81 -10.90
CA TRP A 49 -4.71 -3.19 -10.64
C TRP A 49 -5.56 -3.77 -11.78
N LYS A 50 -6.59 -3.04 -12.23
CA LYS A 50 -7.46 -3.46 -13.33
C LYS A 50 -6.71 -3.61 -14.65
N GLU A 51 -5.87 -2.64 -14.99
CA GLU A 51 -5.22 -2.59 -16.30
C GLU A 51 -4.06 -3.59 -16.41
N GLU A 52 -3.22 -3.70 -15.38
CA GLU A 52 -1.93 -4.39 -15.50
C GLU A 52 -1.84 -5.70 -14.70
N ILE A 53 -2.68 -5.85 -13.66
CA ILE A 53 -2.47 -6.90 -12.65
C ILE A 53 -3.60 -7.92 -12.61
N GLN A 54 -4.86 -7.55 -12.83
CA GLN A 54 -6.03 -8.42 -12.68
C GLN A 54 -5.95 -9.70 -13.52
N SER A 55 -5.30 -9.63 -14.69
CA SER A 55 -5.07 -10.80 -15.56
C SER A 55 -4.03 -11.80 -15.02
N LYS A 56 -3.33 -11.46 -13.93
CA LYS A 56 -2.18 -12.19 -13.39
C LYS A 56 -2.28 -12.28 -11.87
N GLU A 57 -3.04 -13.24 -11.35
CA GLU A 57 -3.20 -13.47 -9.90
C GLU A 57 -1.87 -13.58 -9.15
N SER A 58 -0.84 -14.16 -9.79
CA SER A 58 0.52 -14.27 -9.23
C SER A 58 1.18 -12.92 -8.94
N MET A 59 0.69 -11.83 -9.53
CA MET A 59 1.18 -10.48 -9.30
C MET A 59 0.46 -9.76 -8.15
N LEU A 60 -0.68 -10.26 -7.65
CA LEU A 60 -1.48 -9.56 -6.64
C LEU A 60 -0.71 -9.23 -5.37
N LEU A 61 -0.05 -10.23 -4.80
CA LEU A 61 0.71 -10.02 -3.58
C LEU A 61 1.89 -9.08 -3.80
N ALA A 62 2.61 -9.24 -4.91
CA ALA A 62 3.75 -8.39 -5.26
C ALA A 62 3.32 -6.93 -5.48
N TYR A 63 2.21 -6.73 -6.19
CA TYR A 63 1.62 -5.41 -6.40
C TYR A 63 1.13 -4.79 -5.10
N HIS A 64 0.45 -5.56 -4.24
CA HIS A 64 0.01 -5.07 -2.93
C HIS A 64 1.21 -4.56 -2.10
N VAL A 65 2.28 -5.36 -1.99
CA VAL A 65 3.48 -4.95 -1.26
C VAL A 65 4.10 -3.69 -1.85
N ALA A 66 4.22 -3.61 -3.18
CA ALA A 66 4.73 -2.42 -3.85
C ALA A 66 3.84 -1.18 -3.61
N ALA A 67 2.52 -1.29 -3.78
CA ALA A 67 1.56 -0.20 -3.57
C ALA A 67 1.51 0.30 -2.13
N THR A 68 1.71 -0.60 -1.15
CA THR A 68 1.78 -0.18 0.25
C THR A 68 3.10 0.49 0.65
N SER A 69 4.14 0.35 -0.19
CA SER A 69 5.48 0.90 0.04
C SER A 69 5.73 2.17 -0.77
N ILE A 70 5.20 2.24 -1.99
CA ILE A 70 5.31 3.34 -2.95
C ILE A 70 3.89 3.67 -3.40
N PHE A 71 3.19 4.48 -2.61
CA PHE A 71 1.78 4.78 -2.83
C PHE A 71 1.54 6.04 -3.65
N GLU A 72 2.60 6.83 -3.88
CA GLU A 72 2.50 8.11 -4.57
C GLU A 72 2.06 7.89 -6.03
N PRO A 73 1.06 8.65 -6.52
CA PRO A 73 0.58 8.56 -7.91
C PRO A 73 1.69 8.72 -8.96
N GLU A 74 2.58 9.68 -8.75
CA GLU A 74 3.68 10.02 -9.66
C GLU A 74 4.77 8.94 -9.73
N ARG A 75 4.77 7.97 -8.81
CA ARG A 75 5.74 6.86 -8.73
C ARG A 75 5.17 5.53 -9.24
N SER A 76 4.10 5.59 -10.04
CA SER A 76 3.45 4.43 -10.65
C SER A 76 4.42 3.47 -11.36
N LEU A 77 5.34 4.01 -12.15
CA LEU A 77 6.30 3.19 -12.90
C LEU A 77 7.23 2.39 -11.96
N GLU A 78 7.67 2.99 -10.85
CA GLU A 78 8.52 2.31 -9.86
C GLU A 78 7.76 1.17 -9.18
N ARG A 79 6.52 1.43 -8.77
CA ARG A 79 5.62 0.44 -8.16
C ARG A 79 5.34 -0.73 -9.10
N LEU A 80 4.99 -0.46 -10.36
CA LEU A 80 4.72 -1.49 -11.36
C LEU A 80 5.97 -2.29 -11.71
N ALA A 81 7.12 -1.64 -11.83
CA ALA A 81 8.40 -2.32 -12.09
C ALA A 81 8.78 -3.26 -10.94
N TRP A 82 8.59 -2.83 -9.68
CA TRP A 82 8.78 -3.69 -8.52
C TRP A 82 7.86 -4.91 -8.61
N ALA A 83 6.56 -4.71 -8.73
CA ALA A 83 5.58 -5.81 -8.78
C ALA A 83 5.92 -6.84 -9.87
N LYS A 84 6.20 -6.37 -11.09
CA LYS A 84 6.58 -7.22 -12.24
C LYS A 84 7.86 -8.00 -11.96
N THR A 85 8.89 -7.35 -11.43
CA THR A 85 10.19 -7.99 -11.17
C THR A 85 10.08 -9.04 -10.06
N THR A 86 9.37 -8.74 -8.98
CA THR A 86 9.13 -9.71 -7.89
C THR A 86 8.38 -10.94 -8.38
N THR A 87 7.33 -10.78 -9.18
CA THR A 87 6.61 -11.93 -9.73
C THR A 87 7.46 -12.74 -10.70
N LEU A 88 8.26 -12.10 -11.54
CA LEU A 88 9.19 -12.81 -12.42
C LEU A 88 10.20 -13.66 -11.61
N LEU A 89 10.76 -13.10 -10.54
CA LEU A 89 11.66 -13.83 -9.64
C LEU A 89 10.96 -15.03 -8.98
N GLN A 90 9.73 -14.86 -8.50
CA GLN A 90 8.95 -15.94 -7.91
C GLN A 90 8.70 -17.07 -8.92
N ILE A 91 8.33 -16.73 -10.17
CA ILE A 91 8.14 -17.71 -11.24
C ILE A 91 9.44 -18.45 -11.54
N LEU A 92 10.57 -17.73 -11.64
CA LEU A 92 11.88 -18.34 -11.87
C LEU A 92 12.25 -19.31 -10.74
N GLU A 93 12.13 -18.89 -9.49
CA GLU A 93 12.42 -19.72 -8.32
C GLU A 93 11.58 -21.01 -8.30
N SER A 94 10.27 -20.92 -8.57
CA SER A 94 9.42 -22.10 -8.65
C SER A 94 9.87 -23.05 -9.77
N ASN A 95 10.19 -22.51 -10.95
CA ASN A 95 10.67 -23.32 -12.08
C ASN A 95 12.02 -24.02 -11.78
N PHE A 96 12.94 -23.36 -11.07
CA PHE A 96 14.21 -23.96 -10.67
C PHE A 96 14.01 -25.04 -9.61
N LYS A 97 13.18 -24.80 -8.59
CA LYS A 97 12.83 -25.80 -7.56
C LYS A 97 12.21 -27.04 -8.20
N ASP A 98 11.24 -26.88 -9.10
CA ASP A 98 10.60 -28.00 -9.81
C ASP A 98 11.57 -28.81 -10.66
N LYS A 99 12.61 -28.19 -11.23
CA LYS A 99 13.64 -28.89 -12.02
C LYS A 99 14.55 -29.72 -11.13
N GLU A 100 14.95 -29.19 -9.99
CA GLU A 100 15.82 -29.91 -9.04
C GLU A 100 15.08 -31.09 -8.39
N THR A 101 13.79 -30.92 -8.04
CA THR A 101 12.95 -32.04 -7.55
C THR A 101 12.79 -33.14 -8.59
N ARG A 102 12.69 -32.79 -9.88
CA ARG A 102 12.59 -33.76 -10.99
C ARG A 102 13.89 -34.47 -11.34
N LYS A 103 15.06 -33.89 -11.01
CA LYS A 103 16.37 -34.52 -11.23
C LYS A 103 16.82 -35.42 -10.07
N GLY A 104 16.23 -35.24 -8.89
CA GLY A 104 16.49 -36.05 -7.70
C GLY A 104 15.61 -37.31 -7.55
N LEU A 105 14.70 -37.53 -8.50
CA LEU A 105 13.94 -38.77 -8.72
C LEU A 105 14.54 -39.53 -9.90
#